data_AF-A0ABD6S9M8-F1
#
_entry.id   AF-A0ABD6S9M8-F1
#
_cell.length_a   1.000
_cell.length_b   1.000
_cell.length_c   1.000
_cell.angle_alpha   90.00
_cell.angle_beta   90.00
_cell.angle_gamma   90.00
#
_symmetry.space_group_name_H-M   'P 1'
#
loop_
_entity.id
_entity.type
_entity.pdbx_description
1 polymer ?
#
loop_
_entity_poly.entity_id
_entity_poly.type
_entity_poly.pdbx_seq_one_letter_code
_entity_poly.pdbx_strand_id
1 'polypeptide(L)'
;MINGDLYTHYGNKKEYFFDAIALPIAEFWGKRTELEDIGVALDARTPKGEPIQEIKLFYYKGVKFVEDKVPMAIYQSEDDYNTDKVWAREVSEFFGYVKENGKLVKRFEKTA
;
A
#
# COMPACT_ATOMS: atom_id res chain seq x y z
N MET A 1 -4.25 -5.15 -18.98
CA MET A 1 -2.79 -5.19 -18.72
C MET A 1 -2.65 -4.68 -17.30
N ILE A 2 -2.31 -5.56 -16.36
CA ILE A 2 -2.11 -5.12 -14.97
C ILE A 2 -0.72 -4.46 -14.96
N ASN A 3 -0.68 -3.13 -14.95
CA ASN A 3 0.57 -2.39 -14.78
C ASN A 3 0.89 -2.38 -13.29
N GLY A 4 1.91 -3.12 -12.89
CA GLY A 4 2.41 -3.15 -11.53
C GLY A 4 3.54 -4.17 -11.40
N ASP A 5 4.22 -4.15 -10.26
CA ASP A 5 5.37 -4.99 -9.99
C ASP A 5 5.00 -6.01 -8.91
N LEU A 6 5.47 -7.25 -9.05
CA LEU A 6 5.31 -8.28 -8.02
C LEU A 6 6.47 -8.19 -7.03
N TYR A 7 6.17 -8.36 -5.75
CA TYR A 7 7.14 -8.35 -4.67
C TYR A 7 6.92 -9.53 -3.73
N THR A 8 8.01 -10.13 -3.25
CA THR A 8 7.98 -11.19 -2.23
C THR A 8 8.28 -10.60 -0.86
N HIS A 9 7.43 -10.88 0.13
CA HIS A 9 7.65 -10.40 1.51
C HIS A 9 8.63 -11.31 2.28
N TYR A 10 9.56 -10.71 3.01
CA TYR A 10 10.66 -11.43 3.67
C TYR A 10 10.19 -12.51 4.66
N GLY A 11 9.16 -12.23 5.45
CA GLY A 11 8.80 -13.05 6.63
C GLY A 11 7.85 -14.21 6.35
N ASN A 12 7.00 -14.11 5.33
CA ASN A 12 6.01 -15.14 4.99
C ASN A 12 6.21 -15.73 3.59
N LYS A 13 7.15 -15.17 2.80
CA LYS A 13 7.49 -15.59 1.43
C LYS A 13 6.31 -15.56 0.44
N LYS A 14 5.23 -14.85 0.78
CA LYS A 14 4.08 -14.64 -0.10
C LYS A 14 4.38 -13.54 -1.12
N GLU A 15 3.74 -13.66 -2.27
CA GLU A 15 3.75 -12.63 -3.29
C GLU A 15 2.72 -11.54 -2.99
N TYR A 16 3.11 -10.31 -3.34
CA TYR A 16 2.30 -9.13 -3.23
C TYR A 16 2.38 -8.33 -4.53
N PHE A 17 1.23 -8.00 -5.08
CA PHE A 17 1.12 -7.11 -6.23
C PHE A 17 1.18 -5.65 -5.76
N PHE A 18 2.22 -4.92 -6.16
CA PHE A 18 2.32 -3.48 -5.95
C PHE A 18 1.60 -2.75 -7.08
N ASP A 19 0.62 -1.94 -6.70
CA ASP A 19 -0.25 -1.21 -7.61
C ASP A 19 0.24 0.24 -7.81
N ALA A 20 0.38 1.02 -6.73
CA ALA A 20 0.78 2.42 -6.83
C ALA A 20 1.32 3.01 -5.52
N ILE A 21 1.94 4.18 -5.60
CA ILE A 21 2.10 5.09 -4.47
C ILE A 21 0.90 6.04 -4.44
N ALA A 22 0.18 6.08 -3.33
CA ALA A 22 -0.86 7.05 -3.05
C ALA A 22 -0.28 8.23 -2.24
N LEU A 23 -0.52 9.46 -2.70
CA LEU A 23 -0.07 10.67 -2.03
C LEU A 23 -1.06 11.13 -0.95
N PRO A 24 -0.63 11.80 0.12
CA PRO A 24 -1.55 12.42 1.08
C PRO A 24 -2.59 13.30 0.37
N ILE A 25 -3.87 13.16 0.71
CA ILE A 25 -4.93 14.02 0.14
C ILE A 25 -4.69 15.51 0.42
N ALA A 26 -3.94 15.84 1.48
CA ALA A 26 -3.53 17.20 1.79
C ALA A 26 -2.62 17.83 0.71
N GLU A 27 -1.96 17.01 -0.12
CA GLU A 27 -1.13 17.46 -1.24
C GLU A 27 -1.94 17.72 -2.53
N PHE A 28 -3.24 17.39 -2.54
CA PHE A 28 -4.09 17.64 -3.70
C PHE A 28 -4.47 19.11 -3.83
N TRP A 29 -4.08 19.75 -4.94
CA TRP A 29 -4.30 21.18 -5.20
C TRP A 29 -5.51 21.48 -6.10
N GLY A 30 -6.30 20.47 -6.46
CA GLY A 30 -7.54 20.62 -7.25
C GLY A 30 -8.79 20.86 -6.39
N LYS A 31 -9.96 20.84 -7.03
CA LYS A 31 -11.23 20.93 -6.28
C LYS A 31 -11.54 19.57 -5.70
N ARG A 32 -11.90 19.48 -4.41
CA ARG A 32 -12.24 18.18 -3.79
C ARG A 32 -13.33 17.39 -4.53
N THR A 33 -14.25 18.07 -5.22
CA THR A 33 -15.29 17.45 -6.06
C THR A 33 -14.75 16.73 -7.30
N GLU A 34 -13.47 16.93 -7.64
CA GLU A 34 -12.79 16.24 -8.74
C GLU A 34 -12.13 14.93 -8.29
N LEU A 35 -12.03 14.68 -6.99
CA LEU A 35 -11.53 13.41 -6.46
C LEU A 35 -12.61 12.34 -6.59
N GLU A 36 -12.28 11.25 -7.26
CA GLU A 36 -13.09 10.05 -7.29
C GLU A 36 -12.80 9.22 -6.02
N ASP A 37 -13.85 8.84 -5.29
CA ASP A 37 -13.74 7.86 -4.20
C ASP A 37 -13.58 6.46 -4.83
N ILE A 38 -12.45 5.81 -4.55
CA ILE A 38 -12.12 4.48 -5.10
C ILE A 38 -12.10 3.39 -4.01
N GLY A 39 -12.72 3.67 -2.86
CA GLY A 39 -12.87 2.74 -1.75
C GLY A 39 -11.81 2.93 -0.66
N VAL A 40 -11.46 1.82 -0.01
CA VAL A 40 -10.59 1.81 1.17
C VAL A 40 -9.44 0.83 1.02
N ALA A 41 -8.33 1.13 1.69
CA ALA A 41 -7.23 0.21 1.92
C ALA A 41 -7.11 -0.13 3.40
N LEU A 42 -6.63 -1.33 3.71
CA LEU A 42 -6.37 -1.78 5.07
C LEU A 42 -5.00 -1.27 5.54
N ASP A 43 -4.95 -0.60 6.69
CA ASP A 43 -3.70 -0.06 7.24
C ASP A 43 -2.83 -1.19 7.82
N ALA A 44 -1.72 -1.48 7.14
CA ALA A 44 -0.76 -2.50 7.55
C ALA A 44 0.11 -2.10 8.76
N ARG A 45 -0.03 -0.87 9.28
CA ARG A 45 0.54 -0.42 10.56
C ARG A 45 -0.35 -0.76 11.75
N THR A 46 -1.59 -1.19 11.52
CA THR A 46 -2.50 -1.57 12.63
C THR A 46 -1.80 -2.56 13.56
N PRO A 47 -1.69 -2.27 14.88
CA PRO A 47 -1.06 -3.16 15.83
C PRO A 47 -1.73 -4.54 15.86
N LYS A 48 -0.93 -5.58 16.04
CA LYS A 48 -1.44 -6.95 16.12
C LYS A 48 -2.40 -7.10 17.29
N GLY A 49 -3.61 -7.59 17.02
CA GLY A 49 -4.66 -7.79 18.03
C GLY A 49 -5.69 -6.67 18.09
N GLU A 50 -5.43 -5.55 17.42
CA GLU A 50 -6.39 -4.47 17.26
C GLU A 50 -7.27 -4.68 16.00
N PRO A 51 -8.49 -4.12 15.97
CA PRO A 51 -9.29 -4.06 14.75
C PRO A 51 -8.53 -3.37 13.62
N ILE A 52 -8.47 -4.00 12.44
CA ILE A 52 -7.81 -3.44 11.25
C ILE A 52 -8.44 -2.08 10.93
N GLN A 53 -7.59 -1.06 10.83
CA GLN A 53 -8.02 0.28 10.42
C GLN A 53 -8.13 0.36 8.90
N GLU A 54 -9.14 1.10 8.42
CA GLU A 54 -9.36 1.38 7.01
C GLU A 54 -8.95 2.83 6.70
N ILE A 55 -8.31 3.03 5.56
CA ILE A 55 -7.91 4.35 5.08
C ILE A 55 -8.57 4.59 3.72
N LYS A 56 -9.21 5.75 3.56
CA LYS A 56 -9.86 6.11 2.29
C LYS A 56 -8.85 6.37 1.19
N LEU A 57 -9.20 5.90 0.00
CA LEU A 57 -8.45 6.11 -1.23
C LEU A 57 -9.24 6.97 -2.20
N PHE A 58 -8.54 7.85 -2.89
CA PHE A 58 -9.10 8.70 -3.92
C PHE A 58 -8.28 8.62 -5.21
N TYR A 59 -8.88 9.00 -6.32
CA TYR A 59 -8.23 9.01 -7.62
C TYR A 59 -8.47 10.34 -8.34
N TYR A 60 -7.43 10.85 -8.99
CA TYR A 60 -7.54 11.95 -9.94
C TYR A 60 -6.48 11.83 -11.02
N LYS A 61 -6.92 11.69 -12.28
CA LYS A 61 -6.08 11.75 -13.49
C LYS A 61 -4.80 10.89 -13.41
N GLY A 62 -4.93 9.64 -12.98
CA GLY A 62 -3.79 8.71 -12.91
C GLY A 62 -3.06 8.70 -11.57
N VAL A 63 -3.39 9.62 -10.65
CA VAL A 63 -2.77 9.71 -9.34
C VAL A 63 -3.73 9.20 -8.28
N LYS A 64 -3.26 8.31 -7.40
CA LYS A 64 -3.99 7.88 -6.21
C LYS A 64 -3.64 8.80 -5.04
N PHE A 65 -4.63 9.09 -4.22
CA PHE A 65 -4.49 9.82 -2.98
C PHE A 65 -5.01 9.00 -1.81
N VAL A 66 -4.51 9.27 -0.62
CA VAL A 66 -4.86 8.56 0.61
C VAL A 66 -5.21 9.56 1.71
N GLU A 67 -6.21 9.23 2.52
CA GLU A 67 -6.56 10.00 3.73
C GLU A 67 -5.55 9.73 4.87
N ASP A 68 -4.28 10.04 4.60
CA ASP A 68 -3.17 9.94 5.54
C ASP A 68 -2.28 11.20 5.46
N LYS A 69 -1.32 11.33 6.38
CA LYS A 69 -0.31 12.39 6.41
C LYS A 69 0.94 12.04 5.62
N VAL A 70 1.18 10.76 5.32
CA VAL A 70 2.36 10.30 4.60
C VAL A 70 2.00 9.51 3.35
N PRO A 71 2.87 9.48 2.32
CA PRO A 71 2.66 8.64 1.16
C PRO A 71 2.60 7.15 1.52
N MET A 72 1.65 6.44 0.93
CA MET A 72 1.41 5.02 1.18
C MET A 72 1.61 4.22 -0.11
N ALA A 73 2.34 3.10 -0.03
CA ALA A 73 2.31 2.06 -1.05
C ALA A 73 0.98 1.30 -0.94
N ILE A 74 0.27 1.17 -2.05
CA ILE A 74 -0.95 0.39 -2.19
C ILE A 74 -0.59 -0.93 -2.86
N TYR A 75 -0.95 -2.04 -2.22
CA TYR A 75 -0.55 -3.37 -2.65
C TYR A 75 -1.56 -4.45 -2.22
N GLN A 76 -1.52 -5.61 -2.87
CA GLN A 76 -2.45 -6.71 -2.61
C GLN A 76 -1.71 -8.03 -2.39
N SER A 77 -2.14 -8.83 -1.41
CA SER A 77 -1.60 -10.17 -1.14
C SER A 77 -2.08 -11.16 -2.20
N GLU A 78 -1.28 -12.18 -2.52
CA GLU A 78 -1.71 -13.32 -3.35
C GLU A 78 -2.99 -14.00 -2.86
N ASP A 79 -3.23 -14.00 -1.54
CA ASP A 79 -4.45 -14.56 -0.95
C ASP A 79 -5.71 -13.74 -1.31
N ASP A 80 -5.52 -12.46 -1.68
CA ASP A 80 -6.57 -11.47 -1.86
C ASP A 80 -6.80 -11.12 -3.34
N TYR A 81 -6.04 -11.69 -4.30
CA TYR A 81 -6.07 -11.32 -5.73
C TYR A 81 -7.45 -11.37 -6.41
N ASN A 82 -8.38 -12.17 -5.90
CA ASN A 82 -9.75 -12.26 -6.42
C ASN A 82 -10.76 -11.42 -5.62
N THR A 83 -10.29 -10.43 -4.87
CA THR A 83 -11.09 -9.55 -4.02
C THR A 83 -10.70 -8.10 -4.25
N ASP A 84 -11.54 -7.17 -3.80
CA ASP A 84 -11.23 -5.74 -3.81
C ASP A 84 -10.34 -5.33 -2.62
N LYS A 85 -9.89 -6.29 -1.81
CA LYS A 85 -9.10 -6.00 -0.61
C LYS A 85 -7.69 -5.60 -1.00
N VAL A 86 -7.32 -4.37 -0.66
CA VAL A 86 -5.97 -3.84 -0.80
C VAL A 86 -5.43 -3.37 0.54
N TRP A 87 -4.11 -3.36 0.65
CA TRP A 87 -3.37 -2.93 1.83
C TRP A 87 -2.64 -1.63 1.55
N ALA A 88 -2.48 -0.82 2.59
CA ALA A 88 -1.67 0.39 2.58
C ALA A 88 -0.55 0.26 3.63
N ARG A 89 0.67 0.66 3.24
CA ARG A 89 1.82 0.77 4.14
C ARG A 89 2.63 1.98 3.74
N GLU A 90 3.30 2.64 4.70
CA GLU A 90 4.18 3.75 4.36
C GLU A 90 5.21 3.33 3.30
N VAL A 91 5.45 4.21 2.32
CA VAL A 91 6.39 3.94 1.22
C VAL A 91 7.78 3.58 1.77
N SER A 92 8.22 4.31 2.80
CA SER A 92 9.49 4.07 3.49
C SER A 92 9.58 2.68 4.12
N GLU A 93 8.47 2.14 4.63
CA GLU A 93 8.43 0.81 5.22
C GLU A 93 8.30 -0.30 4.18
N PHE A 94 7.55 -0.06 3.10
CA PHE A 94 7.36 -1.03 2.02
C PHE A 94 8.67 -1.28 1.28
N PHE A 95 9.33 -0.22 0.81
CA PHE A 95 10.63 -0.32 0.14
C PHE A 95 11.82 -0.36 1.11
N GLY A 96 11.55 -0.33 2.42
CA GLY A 96 12.54 -0.26 3.47
C GLY A 96 13.14 -1.61 3.87
N TYR A 97 13.98 -1.54 4.89
CA TYR A 97 14.63 -2.70 5.50
C TYR A 97 14.03 -3.01 6.87
N VAL A 98 14.09 -4.28 7.23
CA VAL A 98 13.72 -4.81 8.55
C VAL A 98 14.87 -5.61 9.13
N LYS A 99 14.95 -5.64 10.46
CA LYS A 99 15.94 -6.47 11.15
C LYS A 99 15.38 -7.88 11.34
N GLU A 100 15.97 -8.85 10.67
CA GLU A 100 15.66 -10.28 10.78
C GLU A 100 16.94 -11.05 11.16
N ASN A 101 16.91 -11.80 12.26
CA ASN A 101 18.04 -12.59 12.75
C ASN A 101 19.36 -11.79 12.82
N GLY A 102 19.28 -10.53 13.25
CA GLY A 102 20.43 -9.64 13.38
C GLY A 102 20.89 -8.96 12.08
N LYS A 103 20.30 -9.28 10.93
CA LYS A 103 20.64 -8.71 9.62
C LYS A 103 19.54 -7.77 9.13
N LEU A 104 19.93 -6.77 8.34
CA LEU A 104 18.97 -5.93 7.61
C LEU A 104 18.61 -6.63 6.30
N VAL A 105 17.33 -6.91 6.10
CA VAL A 105 16.78 -7.49 4.88
C VAL A 105 15.70 -6.56 4.33
N LYS A 106 15.52 -6.51 3.01
CA LYS A 106 14.41 -5.75 2.42
C LYS A 106 13.09 -6.34 2.90
N ARG A 107 12.11 -5.51 3.27
CA ARG A 107 10.79 -6.00 3.66
C ARG A 107 10.11 -6.71 2.48
N PHE A 108 10.16 -6.06 1.32
CA PHE A 108 9.64 -6.55 0.06
C PHE A 108 10.75 -6.53 -0.98
N GLU A 109 10.98 -7.66 -1.65
CA GLU A 109 11.94 -7.79 -2.73
C GLU A 109 11.20 -8.00 -4.04
N LYS A 110 11.53 -7.22 -5.08
CA LYS A 110 10.89 -7.33 -6.39
C LYS A 110 11.10 -8.75 -6.92
N THR A 111 10.02 -9.43 -7.27
CA THR A 111 10.05 -10.76 -7.88
C THR A 111 10.67 -10.65 -9.28
N ALA A 112 11.57 -11.57 -9.61
CA ALA A 112 12.35 -11.57 -10.85
C ALA A 112 11.50 -11.95 -12.08
#